data_AF-A0A2C6WQR4-F1
#
_entry.id   AF-A0A2C6WQR4-F1
#
_cell.length_a   1.000
_cell.length_b   1.000
_cell.length_c   1.000
_cell.angle_alpha   90.00
_cell.angle_beta   90.00
_cell.angle_gamma   90.00
#
_symmetry.space_group_name_H-M   'P 1'
#
loop_
_entity.id
_entity.type
_entity.pdbx_description
1 polymer ?
#
loop_
_entity_poly.entity_id
_entity_poly.type
_entity_poly.pdbx_seq_one_letter_code
_entity_poly.pdbx_strand_id
1 'polypeptide(L)' 'MKQLSIIRLLDQETFFLGAGSKDNIKKHQFLEVLNSRHSYKNLAQVVEVYDQYAMCKKLGKKKVFFGDTVRLRPFRDK' A
#
# COMPACT_ATOMS: atom_id res chain seq x y z
N MET A 1 -5.61 15.57 4.05
CA MET A 1 -5.31 14.44 3.16
C MET A 1 -5.85 13.17 3.81
N LYS A 2 -6.58 12.33 3.07
CA LYS A 2 -7.13 11.06 3.60
C LYS A 2 -5.96 10.13 3.98
N GLN A 3 -5.92 9.71 5.24
CA GLN A 3 -4.94 8.72 5.69
C GLN A 3 -5.32 7.37 5.07
N LEU A 4 -4.41 6.78 4.30
CA LEU A 4 -4.62 5.47 3.72
C LEU A 4 -4.13 4.40 4.68
N SER A 5 -4.77 3.24 4.65
CA SER A 5 -4.40 2.11 5.49
C SER A 5 -4.57 0.79 4.77
N ILE A 6 -3.86 -0.22 5.27
CA ILE A 6 -4.07 -1.61 4.90
C ILE A 6 -5.43 -2.07 5.46
N ILE A 7 -6.35 -2.43 4.58
CA ILE A 7 -7.71 -2.87 4.95
C ILE A 7 -7.87 -4.39 4.99
N ARG A 8 -6.93 -5.14 4.41
CA ARG A 8 -6.91 -6.61 4.47
C ARG A 8 -5.55 -7.16 4.08
N LEU A 9 -5.11 -8.22 4.76
CA LEU A 9 -3.96 -9.04 4.36
C LEU A 9 -4.47 -10.25 3.58
N LEU A 10 -3.81 -10.61 2.48
CA LEU A 10 -4.12 -11.80 1.69
C LEU A 10 -3.15 -12.92 2.04
N ASP A 11 -1.86 -12.60 2.08
CA ASP A 11 -0.79 -13.50 2.49
C ASP A 11 0.35 -12.70 3.16
N GLN A 12 1.54 -13.29 3.27
CA GLN A 12 2.68 -12.63 3.89
C GLN A 12 3.23 -11.44 3.07
N GLU A 13 2.99 -11.41 1.76
CA GLU A 13 3.51 -10.44 0.81
C GLU A 13 2.46 -9.52 0.19
N THR A 14 1.20 -9.95 0.12
CA THR A 14 0.13 -9.22 -0.57
C THR A 14 -0.96 -8.73 0.38
N PHE A 15 -1.46 -7.53 0.10
CA PHE A 15 -2.47 -6.87 0.92
C PHE A 15 -3.31 -5.88 0.11
N PHE A 16 -4.48 -5.53 0.64
CA PHE A 16 -5.36 -4.51 0.08
C PHE A 16 -5.18 -3.17 0.77
N LEU A 17 -5.07 -2.13 -0.05
CA LEU A 17 -5.11 -0.72 0.32
C LEU A 17 -6.55 -0.20 0.21
N GLY A 18 -7.02 0.56 1.20
CA GLY A 18 -8.35 1.20 1.19
C GLY A 18 -8.45 2.43 0.29
N ALA A 19 -7.86 2.35 -0.90
CA ALA A 19 -7.93 3.36 -1.95
C ALA A 19 -7.76 2.69 -3.31
N GLY A 20 -8.55 3.15 -4.29
CA GLY A 20 -8.60 2.58 -5.63
C GLY A 20 -8.43 3.61 -6.74
N SER A 21 -8.92 3.30 -7.93
CA SER A 21 -8.89 4.21 -9.09
C SER A 21 -9.63 5.52 -8.80
N LYS A 22 -10.71 5.49 -8.00
CA LYS A 22 -11.46 6.68 -7.57
C LYS A 22 -10.64 7.60 -6.65
N ASP A 23 -9.60 7.09 -6.01
CA ASP A 23 -8.65 7.85 -5.20
C ASP A 23 -7.35 8.17 -5.99
N ASN A 24 -7.36 8.02 -7.32
CA ASN A 24 -6.20 8.19 -8.21
C ASN A 24 -5.01 7.25 -7.95
N ILE A 25 -5.28 6.05 -7.41
CA ILE A 25 -4.24 5.03 -7.29
C ILE A 25 -3.92 4.47 -8.69
N LYS A 26 -2.62 4.39 -9.01
CA LYS A 26 -2.15 3.87 -10.30
C LYS A 26 -1.46 2.53 -10.15
N LYS A 27 -1.64 1.64 -11.14
CA LYS A 27 -0.89 0.39 -11.24
C LYS A 27 0.61 0.69 -11.27
N HIS A 28 1.42 -0.14 -10.64
CA HIS A 28 2.87 0.01 -10.48
C HIS A 28 3.34 1.20 -9.62
N GLN A 29 2.43 1.99 -9.04
CA GLN A 29 2.79 3.05 -8.11
C GLN A 29 3.42 2.47 -6.84
N PHE A 30 4.50 3.10 -6.38
CA PHE A 30 5.15 2.73 -5.13
C PHE A 30 4.47 3.40 -3.93
N LEU A 31 4.50 2.71 -2.79
CA LEU A 31 3.99 3.21 -1.52
C LEU A 31 4.88 2.78 -0.36
N GLU A 32 4.86 3.57 0.70
CA GLU A 32 5.47 3.24 1.99
C GLU A 32 4.40 2.76 2.96
N VAL A 33 4.61 1.60 3.57
CA VAL A 33 3.85 1.14 4.73
C VAL A 33 4.61 1.58 5.99
N LEU A 34 3.96 2.43 6.77
CA LEU A 34 4.46 2.97 8.03
C LEU A 34 3.92 2.10 9.15
N ASN A 35 4.83 1.45 9.89
CA ASN A 35 4.44 0.70 11.07
C ASN A 35 4.31 1.67 12.25
N SER A 36 3.18 1.62 12.96
CA SER A 36 2.93 2.49 14.11
C SER A 36 3.72 2.10 15.37
N ARG A 37 4.14 0.83 15.46
CA ARG A 37 4.83 0.25 16.62
C ARG A 37 6.36 0.22 16.46
N HIS A 38 6.85 0.39 15.25
CA HIS A 38 8.27 0.27 14.93
C HIS A 38 8.71 1.36 13.95
N SER A 39 9.92 1.88 14.14
CA SER A 39 10.48 2.98 13.32
C SER A 39 10.80 2.63 11.86
N TYR A 40 10.47 1.42 11.40
CA TYR A 40 10.79 0.98 10.05
C TYR A 40 9.67 1.26 9.04
N LYS A 41 10.09 1.54 7.81
CA LYS A 41 9.22 1.69 6.64
C LYS A 41 9.39 0.47 5.73
N ASN A 42 8.28 -0.09 5.28
CA ASN A 42 8.29 -1.09 4.22
C ASN A 42 7.93 -0.44 2.88
N LEU A 43 8.64 -0.81 1.82
CA LEU A 43 8.26 -0.43 0.47
C LEU A 43 7.31 -1.49 -0.09
N ALA A 44 6.26 -1.05 -0.76
CA ALA A 44 5.38 -1.91 -1.53
C ALA A 44 5.03 -1.25 -2.87
N GLN A 45 4.47 -2.03 -3.77
CA GLN A 45 4.03 -1.58 -5.08
C GLN A 45 2.59 -2.02 -5.34
N VAL A 46 1.80 -1.14 -5.93
CA VAL A 46 0.47 -1.45 -6.42
C VAL A 46 0.59 -2.42 -7.60
N VAL A 47 -0.02 -3.60 -7.48
CA VAL A 47 -0.03 -4.64 -8.52
C VAL A 47 -1.32 -4.64 -9.31
N GLU A 48 -2.46 -4.34 -8.67
CA GLU A 48 -3.77 -4.23 -9.30
C GLU A 48 -4.57 -3.11 -8.67
N VAL A 49 -5.45 -2.49 -9.46
CA VAL A 49 -6.29 -1.36 -9.03
C VAL A 49 -7.74 -1.68 -9.34
N TYR A 50 -8.59 -1.54 -8.35
CA TYR A 50 -10.05 -1.63 -8.43
C TYR A 50 -10.66 -0.27 -8.10
N ASP A 51 -11.98 -0.13 -8.20
CA ASP A 51 -12.68 1.14 -7.96
C ASP A 51 -12.38 1.78 -6.60
N GLN A 52 -12.46 0.98 -5.53
CA GLN A 52 -12.40 1.46 -4.14
C GLN A 52 -11.17 0.97 -3.37
N TYR A 53 -10.42 0.03 -3.94
CA TYR A 53 -9.25 -0.57 -3.30
C TYR A 53 -8.21 -0.95 -4.34
N ALA A 54 -6.99 -1.20 -3.87
CA ALA A 54 -5.89 -1.64 -4.72
C ALA A 54 -5.16 -2.80 -4.03
N MET A 55 -4.76 -3.79 -4.81
CA MET A 55 -3.89 -4.85 -4.33
C MET A 55 -2.44 -4.42 -4.44
N CYS A 56 -1.69 -4.63 -3.38
CA CYS A 56 -0.30 -4.22 -3.26
C CYS A 56 0.56 -5.42 -2.88
N LYS A 57 1.81 -5.43 -3.35
CA LYS A 57 2.84 -6.42 -2.99
C LYS A 57 3.99 -5.74 -2.26
N LYS A 58 4.36 -6.24 -1.08
CA LYS A 58 5.54 -5.77 -0.33
C LYS A 58 6.82 -6.16 -1.07
N LEU A 59 7.84 -5.31 -0.97
CA LEU A 59 9.17 -5.53 -1.54
C LEU A 59 10.23 -5.82 -0.46
N GLY A 60 9.86 -5.75 0.82
CA GLY A 60 10.76 -5.95 1.96
C GLY A 60 10.52 -7.27 2.71
N LYS A 61 11.45 -7.61 3.61
CA LYS A 61 11.34 -8.80 4.48
C LYS A 61 10.50 -8.57 5.74
N LYS A 62 10.26 -7.31 6.13
CA LYS A 62 9.52 -7.01 7.36
C LYS A 62 8.03 -7.21 7.14
N LYS A 63 7.35 -7.71 8.17
CA LYS A 63 5.89 -7.92 8.14
C LYS A 63 5.16 -6.58 8.01
N VAL A 64 3.96 -6.65 7.44
CA VAL A 64 2.97 -5.57 7.40
C VAL A 64 1.71 -6.06 8.12
N PHE A 65 0.96 -5.13 8.70
CA PHE A 65 -0.20 -5.46 9.52
C PHE A 65 -1.45 -4.76 9.02
N PHE A 66 -2.61 -5.35 9.31
CA PHE A 66 -3.88 -4.68 9.14
C PHE A 66 -3.88 -3.36 9.91
N GLY A 67 -4.38 -2.29 9.29
CA GLY A 67 -4.40 -0.95 9.86
C GLY A 67 -3.08 -0.17 9.76
N ASP A 68 -1.99 -0.78 9.27
CA ASP A 68 -0.75 -0.02 9.03
C ASP A 68 -1.04 1.14 8.07
N THR A 69 -0.45 2.30 8.37
CA THR A 69 -0.66 3.52 7.59
C THR A 69 0.14 3.45 6.30
N VAL A 70 -0.46 3.88 5.20
CA VAL A 70 0.16 3.89 3.89
C VAL A 70 0.35 5.32 3.39
N ARG A 71 1.55 5.60 2.90
CA ARG A 71 1.88 6.84 2.19
C ARG A 71 2.21 6.53 0.74
N LEU A 72 1.42 7.10 -0.18
CA LEU A 72 1.72 7.01 -1.60
C LEU A 72 3.00 7.78 -1.92
N ARG A 73 3.84 7.21 -2.79
CA ARG A 73 4.92 7.95 -3.43
C ARG A 73 4.40 8.61 -4.70
N PRO A 74 5.01 9.74 -5.13
CA PRO A 74 4.69 10.34 -6.42
C PRO A 74 4.77 9.29 -7.52
N PHE A 75 3.75 9.24 -8.37
CA PHE A 75 3.81 8.40 -9.55
C PHE A 75 4.88 8.94 -10.48
N ARG A 76 5.85 8.11 -10.84
CA ARG A 76 6.84 8.42 -11.86
C ARG A 76 6.40 7.66 -13.10
N ASP A 77 5.88 8.38 -14.08
CA ASP A 77 5.78 7.85 -15.43
C ASP A 77 7.20 7.47 -15.89
N LYS A 78 7.35 6.22 -16.35
CA LYS A 78 8.58 5.77 -17.01
C LYS A 78 8.54 6.16 -18.47
#